data_AF-A0A1S2WY69-F1
#
_entry.id   AF-A0A1S2WY69-F1
#
_cell.length_a   1.000
_cell.length_b   1.000
_cell.length_c   1.000
_cell.angle_alpha   90.00
_cell.angle_beta   90.00
_cell.angle_gamma   90.00
#
_symmetry.space_group_name_H-M   'P 1'
#
loop_
_entity.id
_entity.type
_entity.pdbx_description
1 polymer ?
#
loop_
_entity_poly.entity_id
_entity_poly.type
_entity_poly.pdbx_seq_one_letter_code
_entity_poly.pdbx_strand_id
1 'polypeptide(L)'
;MTEMITRQQVTSGETINVRTDPTACIGSHPKPRLFIDSLTIAGETLDKNIVAIEGGDDVTKADSATAAASVIRLSITPGSINPTISIVFGALIKSSVRVKLQEKISNILQASATDMKIKLGNSNKKQEYKTDDAWGIMIDLSNLELYPISAEAFSISVEPTELMGVSKDGMRYHIISIDGLTTSQGSLPVCCAASTDKGVAKIGYIATS
;
A
#
# COMPACT_ATOMS: atom_id res chain seq x y z
N MET A 1 10.83 8.43 -19.77
CA MET A 1 9.66 7.84 -19.10
C MET A 1 9.74 8.26 -17.65
N THR A 2 8.81 9.10 -17.23
CA THR A 2 8.72 9.72 -15.89
C THR A 2 7.62 9.10 -15.05
N GLU A 3 6.72 8.34 -15.68
CA GLU A 3 5.56 7.70 -15.09
C GLU A 3 5.93 6.43 -14.29
N MET A 4 5.29 6.23 -13.14
CA MET A 4 5.51 5.04 -12.30
C MET A 4 5.03 3.74 -12.97
N ILE A 5 3.90 3.80 -13.69
CA ILE A 5 3.29 2.66 -14.38
C ILE A 5 3.14 3.01 -15.85
N THR A 6 3.79 2.25 -16.72
CA THR A 6 3.71 2.46 -18.17
C THR A 6 2.50 1.77 -18.78
N ARG A 7 2.00 2.29 -19.91
CA ARG A 7 0.92 1.62 -20.68
C ARG A 7 1.34 0.24 -21.17
N GLN A 8 2.62 0.08 -21.50
CA GLN A 8 3.19 -1.19 -21.95
C GLN A 8 3.02 -2.26 -20.87
N GLN A 9 3.42 -1.98 -19.62
CA GLN A 9 3.27 -2.94 -18.52
C GLN A 9 1.82 -3.38 -18.31
N VAL A 10 0.88 -2.42 -18.38
CA VAL A 10 -0.56 -2.71 -18.23
C VAL A 10 -1.09 -3.59 -19.36
N THR A 11 -0.58 -3.40 -20.58
CA THR A 11 -1.06 -4.13 -21.77
C THR A 11 -0.41 -5.51 -21.89
N SER A 12 0.87 -5.63 -21.56
CA SER A 12 1.63 -6.89 -21.67
C SER A 12 1.44 -7.82 -20.47
N GLY A 13 0.87 -7.35 -19.36
CA GLY A 13 0.75 -8.12 -18.13
C GLY A 13 2.09 -8.30 -17.40
N GLU A 14 3.03 -7.38 -17.61
CA GLU A 14 4.29 -7.34 -16.87
C GLU A 14 4.07 -6.94 -15.40
N THR A 15 5.07 -7.19 -14.56
CA THR A 15 5.05 -6.78 -13.15
C THR A 15 4.86 -5.27 -13.02
N ILE A 16 3.85 -4.89 -12.25
CA ILE A 16 3.58 -3.51 -11.86
C ILE A 16 4.37 -3.23 -10.60
N ASN A 17 5.20 -2.17 -10.63
CA ASN A 17 5.98 -1.73 -9.49
C ASN A 17 5.65 -0.27 -9.18
N VAL A 18 5.26 0.01 -7.95
CA VAL A 18 5.09 1.36 -7.41
C VAL A 18 6.08 1.55 -6.27
N ARG A 19 6.79 2.68 -6.28
CA ARG A 19 7.74 3.04 -5.22
C ARG A 19 7.68 4.53 -4.94
N THR A 20 7.53 4.90 -3.68
CA THR A 20 7.62 6.28 -3.20
C THR A 20 8.81 6.43 -2.25
N ASP A 21 9.16 7.66 -1.90
CA ASP A 21 10.05 7.88 -0.76
C ASP A 21 9.36 7.40 0.54
N PRO A 22 10.10 6.91 1.56
CA PRO A 22 9.52 6.33 2.78
C PRO A 22 8.55 7.25 3.52
N THR A 23 8.76 8.56 3.46
CA THR A 23 7.93 9.59 4.09
C THR A 23 7.23 10.49 3.06
N ALA A 24 7.06 10.05 1.82
CA ALA A 24 6.43 10.84 0.76
C ALA A 24 4.97 11.24 1.07
N CYS A 25 4.31 10.52 1.99
CA CYS A 25 2.96 10.83 2.42
C CYS A 25 2.87 12.11 3.26
N ILE A 26 3.97 12.68 3.76
CA ILE A 26 3.97 13.90 4.58
C ILE A 26 4.78 15.03 3.92
N GLY A 27 4.57 16.25 4.39
CA GLY A 27 5.31 17.43 3.96
C GLY A 27 4.93 17.95 2.57
N SER A 28 5.59 19.05 2.17
CA SER A 28 5.31 19.77 0.93
C SER A 28 6.32 19.42 -0.15
N HIS A 29 5.90 18.65 -1.15
CA HIS A 29 6.71 18.28 -2.30
C HIS A 29 5.85 17.82 -3.50
N PRO A 30 6.39 17.83 -4.73
CA PRO A 30 5.67 17.37 -5.92
C PRO A 30 5.79 15.86 -6.19
N LYS A 31 6.61 15.13 -5.41
CA LYS A 31 6.87 13.70 -5.64
C LYS A 31 5.64 12.82 -5.40
N PRO A 32 5.57 11.63 -6.03
CA PRO A 32 4.47 10.69 -5.83
C PRO A 32 4.33 10.23 -4.38
N ARG A 33 3.09 9.99 -3.97
CA ARG A 33 2.72 9.44 -2.65
C ARG A 33 1.53 8.51 -2.74
N LEU A 34 1.51 7.52 -1.86
CA LEU A 34 0.38 6.61 -1.71
C LEU A 34 0.13 6.35 -0.23
N PHE A 35 -1.11 6.50 0.20
CA PHE A 35 -1.53 6.21 1.56
C PHE A 35 -2.98 5.72 1.60
N ILE A 36 -3.32 5.01 2.67
CA ILE A 36 -4.64 4.41 2.90
C ILE A 36 -5.23 4.91 4.22
N ASP A 37 -6.54 5.16 4.22
CA ASP A 37 -7.25 5.73 5.37
C ASP A 37 -7.46 4.76 6.53
N SER A 38 -7.35 3.45 6.28
CA SER A 38 -7.45 2.38 7.25
C SER A 38 -6.60 1.18 6.81
N LEU A 39 -6.10 0.42 7.79
CA LEU A 39 -5.32 -0.80 7.56
C LEU A 39 -5.65 -1.81 8.67
N THR A 40 -6.05 -3.02 8.28
CA THR A 40 -6.20 -4.15 9.21
C THR A 40 -5.24 -5.26 8.80
N ILE A 41 -4.45 -5.78 9.74
CA ILE A 41 -3.54 -6.91 9.52
C ILE A 41 -3.85 -7.97 10.57
N ALA A 42 -4.18 -9.20 10.14
CA ALA A 42 -4.46 -10.30 11.07
C ALA A 42 -5.55 -9.96 12.12
N GLY A 43 -6.55 -9.17 11.72
CA GLY A 43 -7.63 -8.68 12.58
C GLY A 43 -7.25 -7.52 13.52
N GLU A 44 -5.99 -7.08 13.55
CA GLU A 44 -5.56 -5.87 14.25
C GLU A 44 -5.75 -4.64 13.36
N THR A 45 -6.54 -3.68 13.83
CA THR A 45 -6.76 -2.41 13.13
C THR A 45 -5.71 -1.40 13.57
N LEU A 46 -5.02 -0.78 12.61
CA LEU A 46 -4.10 0.31 12.90
C LEU A 46 -4.86 1.64 13.03
N ASP A 47 -4.41 2.47 13.98
CA ASP A 47 -4.99 3.78 14.21
C ASP A 47 -4.76 4.70 13.01
N LYS A 48 -5.81 5.46 12.65
CA LYS A 48 -5.71 6.55 11.68
C LYS A 48 -5.06 7.76 12.36
N ASN A 49 -3.74 7.80 12.37
CA ASN A 49 -2.95 8.76 13.17
C ASN A 49 -1.84 9.49 12.37
N ILE A 50 -1.77 9.28 11.05
CA ILE A 50 -0.84 9.98 10.17
C ILE A 50 -1.59 11.14 9.50
N VAL A 51 -1.07 12.37 9.66
CA VAL A 51 -1.51 13.55 8.89
C VAL A 51 -0.84 13.48 7.51
N ALA A 52 -1.39 12.67 6.62
CA ALA A 52 -0.89 12.49 5.26
C ALA A 52 -1.48 13.55 4.32
N ILE A 53 -0.69 13.93 3.31
CA ILE A 53 -0.96 15.06 2.42
C ILE A 53 -1.22 14.53 1.00
N GLU A 54 -2.40 14.79 0.47
CA GLU A 54 -2.71 14.56 -0.95
C GLU A 54 -1.78 15.39 -1.85
N GLY A 55 -1.57 14.95 -3.10
CA GLY A 55 -0.83 15.73 -4.08
C GLY A 55 -1.40 17.13 -4.31
N GLY A 56 -0.57 18.17 -4.14
CA GLY A 56 -0.96 19.56 -4.39
C GLY A 56 -1.83 20.19 -3.30
N ASP A 57 -2.10 19.49 -2.20
CA ASP A 57 -2.82 20.07 -1.06
C ASP A 57 -1.92 21.00 -0.24
N ASP A 58 -2.54 22.04 0.34
CA ASP A 58 -1.87 23.03 1.17
C ASP A 58 -1.61 22.48 2.58
N VAL A 59 -0.35 22.18 2.88
CA VAL A 59 0.09 21.61 4.16
C VAL A 59 -0.28 22.48 5.37
N THR A 60 -0.48 23.78 5.19
CA THR A 60 -0.83 24.70 6.29
C THR A 60 -2.26 24.49 6.79
N LYS A 61 -3.10 23.81 6.00
CA LYS A 61 -4.50 23.48 6.32
C LYS A 61 -4.68 22.05 6.82
N ALA A 62 -3.61 21.26 6.87
CA ALA A 62 -3.67 19.88 7.33
C ALA A 62 -3.61 19.83 8.86
N ASP A 63 -4.75 19.55 9.49
CA ASP A 63 -4.92 19.55 10.95
C ASP A 63 -5.25 18.17 11.53
N SER A 64 -5.85 17.29 10.72
CA SER A 64 -6.43 16.02 11.14
C SER A 64 -5.76 14.85 10.43
N ALA A 65 -5.73 13.70 11.13
CA ALA A 65 -5.15 12.48 10.57
C ALA A 65 -6.00 11.95 9.41
N THR A 66 -5.35 11.68 8.28
CA THR A 66 -5.97 11.25 7.03
C THR A 66 -5.60 9.82 6.65
N ALA A 67 -4.54 9.25 7.24
CA ALA A 67 -4.05 7.92 6.92
C ALA A 67 -3.78 7.06 8.17
N ALA A 68 -3.99 5.75 8.02
CA ALA A 68 -3.50 4.74 8.96
C ALA A 68 -2.13 4.18 8.54
N ALA A 69 -1.85 4.17 7.23
CA ALA A 69 -0.56 3.74 6.69
C ALA A 69 -0.25 4.43 5.36
N SER A 70 1.03 4.64 5.10
CA SER A 70 1.55 4.90 3.76
C SER A 70 1.84 3.57 3.04
N VAL A 71 1.80 3.57 1.72
CA VAL A 71 2.28 2.46 0.88
C VAL A 71 3.56 2.93 0.20
N ILE A 72 4.70 2.47 0.72
CA ILE A 72 6.04 2.89 0.30
C ILE A 72 6.46 2.14 -0.97
N ARG A 73 6.15 0.84 -1.03
CA ARG A 73 6.42 -0.02 -2.19
C ARG A 73 5.28 -1.00 -2.41
N LEU A 74 4.99 -1.28 -3.66
CA LEU A 74 4.09 -2.32 -4.10
C LEU A 74 4.66 -2.98 -5.34
N SER A 75 4.70 -4.31 -5.34
CA SER A 75 5.01 -5.11 -6.52
C SER A 75 3.88 -6.10 -6.74
N ILE A 76 3.30 -6.11 -7.94
CA ILE A 76 2.27 -7.06 -8.34
C ILE A 76 2.74 -7.72 -9.62
N THR A 77 3.03 -9.02 -9.55
CA THR A 77 3.28 -9.84 -10.73
C THR A 77 1.98 -10.55 -11.10
N PRO A 78 1.36 -10.20 -12.24
CA PRO A 78 0.16 -10.88 -12.71
C PRO A 78 0.36 -12.40 -12.81
N GLY A 79 -0.67 -13.15 -12.42
CA GLY A 79 -0.68 -14.61 -12.52
C GLY A 79 -1.86 -15.11 -13.36
N SER A 80 -1.74 -16.33 -13.87
CA SER A 80 -2.83 -16.97 -14.63
C SER A 80 -4.09 -17.18 -13.78
N ILE A 81 -3.91 -17.50 -12.49
CA ILE A 81 -4.99 -17.65 -11.51
C ILE A 81 -4.92 -16.52 -10.48
N ASN A 82 -3.81 -16.45 -9.75
CA ASN A 82 -3.61 -15.55 -8.62
C ASN A 82 -2.30 -14.78 -8.81
N PRO A 83 -2.27 -13.45 -8.57
CA PRO A 83 -1.03 -12.68 -8.62
C PRO A 83 -0.10 -13.01 -7.46
N THR A 84 1.19 -12.73 -7.62
CA THR A 84 2.14 -12.64 -6.51
C THR A 84 2.34 -11.17 -6.13
N ILE A 85 2.14 -10.85 -4.86
CA ILE A 85 2.14 -9.48 -4.33
C ILE A 85 3.16 -9.36 -3.20
N SER A 86 3.93 -8.27 -3.26
CA SER A 86 4.76 -7.78 -2.16
C SER A 86 4.41 -6.32 -1.88
N ILE A 87 4.26 -5.95 -0.61
CA ILE A 87 3.87 -4.60 -0.20
C ILE A 87 4.68 -4.15 1.01
N VAL A 88 5.07 -2.87 1.00
CA VAL A 88 5.78 -2.23 2.11
C VAL A 88 4.94 -1.05 2.57
N PHE A 89 4.51 -1.10 3.84
CA PHE A 89 3.80 -0.01 4.48
C PHE A 89 4.72 0.81 5.39
N GLY A 90 4.36 2.06 5.59
CA GLY A 90 4.84 2.85 6.72
C GLY A 90 3.70 3.20 7.66
N ALA A 91 3.82 2.82 8.94
CA ALA A 91 2.78 3.03 9.94
C ALA A 91 3.34 3.65 11.22
N LEU A 92 2.60 4.58 11.83
CA LEU A 92 2.97 5.20 13.10
C LEU A 92 2.38 4.39 14.25
N ILE A 93 3.20 3.56 14.88
CA ILE A 93 2.74 2.60 15.92
C ILE A 93 3.68 2.59 17.13
N LYS A 94 3.14 2.13 18.27
CA LYS A 94 3.93 1.83 19.48
C LYS A 94 4.67 0.51 19.32
N SER A 95 5.81 0.36 20.01
CA SER A 95 6.57 -0.90 20.01
C SER A 95 5.75 -2.10 20.49
N SER A 96 4.77 -1.89 21.37
CA SER A 96 3.87 -2.96 21.83
C SER A 96 2.93 -3.47 20.72
N VAL A 97 2.48 -2.59 19.82
CA VAL A 97 1.66 -2.96 18.66
C VAL A 97 2.48 -3.79 17.67
N ARG A 98 3.74 -3.40 17.44
CA ARG A 98 4.70 -4.20 16.65
C ARG A 98 4.80 -5.64 17.17
N VAL A 99 5.04 -5.82 18.48
CA VAL A 99 5.18 -7.16 19.08
C VAL A 99 3.89 -7.97 18.92
N LYS A 100 2.72 -7.37 19.21
CA LYS A 100 1.42 -8.02 19.05
C LYS A 100 1.15 -8.45 17.60
N LEU A 101 1.50 -7.62 16.63
CA LEU A 101 1.36 -7.96 15.20
C LEU A 101 2.23 -9.18 14.85
N GLN A 102 3.49 -9.19 15.29
CA GLN A 102 4.41 -10.30 15.02
C GLN A 102 3.92 -11.62 15.65
N GLU A 103 3.46 -11.58 16.90
CA GLU A 103 2.89 -12.74 17.59
C GLU A 103 1.62 -13.26 16.90
N LYS A 104 0.67 -12.36 16.57
CA LYS A 104 -0.58 -12.75 15.90
C LYS A 104 -0.34 -13.36 14.54
N ILE A 105 0.55 -12.78 13.75
CA ILE A 105 0.86 -13.31 12.42
C ILE A 105 1.53 -14.68 12.54
N SER A 106 2.48 -14.86 13.46
CA SER A 106 3.09 -16.16 13.71
C SER A 106 2.05 -17.23 14.09
N ASN A 107 1.11 -16.89 14.97
CA ASN A 107 0.04 -17.81 15.39
C ASN A 107 -0.90 -18.21 14.24
N ILE A 108 -1.29 -17.26 13.38
CA ILE A 108 -2.18 -17.57 12.25
C ILE A 108 -1.46 -18.42 11.20
N LEU A 109 -0.19 -18.13 10.92
CA LEU A 109 0.60 -18.92 9.96
C LEU A 109 0.79 -20.37 10.42
N GLN A 110 0.87 -20.62 11.72
CA GLN A 110 0.95 -21.98 12.28
C GLN A 110 -0.39 -22.72 12.25
N ALA A 111 -1.53 -22.02 12.29
CA ALA A 111 -2.85 -22.62 12.30
C ALA A 111 -3.42 -22.84 10.88
N SER A 112 -3.48 -21.77 10.09
CA SER A 112 -4.03 -21.75 8.73
C SER A 112 -3.62 -20.43 8.05
N ALA A 113 -2.58 -20.49 7.21
CA ALA A 113 -1.97 -19.28 6.64
C ALA A 113 -2.95 -18.42 5.82
N THR A 114 -3.91 -19.03 5.13
CA THR A 114 -4.86 -18.33 4.24
C THR A 114 -5.95 -17.55 4.98
N ASP A 115 -6.14 -17.84 6.28
CA ASP A 115 -7.09 -17.11 7.14
C ASP A 115 -6.52 -15.76 7.59
N MET A 116 -5.21 -15.54 7.41
CA MET A 116 -4.60 -14.24 7.62
C MET A 116 -5.03 -13.29 6.50
N LYS A 117 -5.78 -12.25 6.86
CA LYS A 117 -6.19 -11.18 5.95
C LYS A 117 -5.47 -9.87 6.27
N ILE A 118 -5.09 -9.17 5.22
CA ILE A 118 -4.69 -7.78 5.24
C ILE A 118 -5.72 -7.00 4.43
N LYS A 119 -6.44 -6.08 5.07
CA LYS A 119 -7.50 -5.30 4.43
C LYS A 119 -7.07 -3.85 4.35
N LEU A 120 -7.10 -3.30 3.14
CA LEU A 120 -6.77 -1.91 2.87
C LEU A 120 -8.05 -1.06 2.84
N GLY A 121 -8.00 0.12 3.44
CA GLY A 121 -9.03 1.14 3.31
C GLY A 121 -9.03 1.83 1.95
N ASN A 122 -9.57 3.04 1.89
CA ASN A 122 -9.52 3.85 0.68
C ASN A 122 -8.11 4.38 0.45
N SER A 123 -7.62 4.27 -0.79
CA SER A 123 -6.39 4.93 -1.20
C SER A 123 -6.62 6.37 -1.62
N ASN A 124 -5.62 7.22 -1.42
CA ASN A 124 -5.68 8.63 -1.78
C ASN A 124 -5.77 8.83 -3.31
N LYS A 125 -6.34 9.95 -3.78
CA LYS A 125 -6.68 10.13 -5.20
C LYS A 125 -5.63 10.91 -6.00
N LYS A 126 -4.84 11.75 -5.34
CA LYS A 126 -3.79 12.57 -5.97
C LYS A 126 -2.43 11.98 -5.64
N GLN A 127 -2.09 10.90 -6.33
CA GLN A 127 -0.93 10.06 -6.02
C GLN A 127 0.32 10.47 -6.78
N GLU A 128 0.21 10.83 -8.05
CA GLU A 128 1.32 11.24 -8.93
C GLU A 128 0.90 12.44 -9.78
N TYR A 129 1.81 13.40 -9.95
CA TYR A 129 1.63 14.53 -10.86
C TYR A 129 1.97 14.08 -12.28
N LYS A 130 0.98 14.14 -13.17
CA LYS A 130 1.01 13.56 -14.51
C LYS A 130 1.58 14.54 -15.54
N THR A 131 1.88 14.04 -16.74
CA THR A 131 2.52 14.83 -17.80
C THR A 131 1.62 15.92 -18.40
N ASP A 132 0.32 15.89 -18.11
CA ASP A 132 -0.71 16.83 -18.55
C ASP A 132 -1.10 17.84 -17.45
N ASP A 133 -0.17 18.13 -16.53
CA ASP A 133 -0.32 19.12 -15.46
C ASP A 133 -1.50 18.89 -14.51
N ALA A 134 -1.84 17.62 -14.30
CA ALA A 134 -2.90 17.20 -13.40
C ALA A 134 -2.42 16.10 -12.44
N TRP A 135 -2.99 16.07 -11.24
CA TRP A 135 -2.80 14.93 -10.35
C TRP A 135 -3.69 13.76 -10.77
N GLY A 136 -3.14 12.55 -10.70
CA GLY A 136 -3.88 11.31 -10.91
C GLY A 136 -3.45 10.21 -9.95
N ILE A 137 -4.14 9.07 -10.01
CA ILE A 137 -3.71 7.86 -9.32
C ILE A 137 -2.50 7.25 -10.02
N MET A 138 -1.69 6.47 -9.30
CA MET A 138 -0.85 5.43 -9.90
C MET A 138 -1.68 4.15 -9.95
N ILE A 139 -2.19 3.72 -8.80
CA ILE A 139 -2.99 2.52 -8.62
C ILE A 139 -4.05 2.76 -7.54
N ASP A 140 -5.27 2.30 -7.77
CA ASP A 140 -6.32 2.34 -6.75
C ASP A 140 -6.29 1.04 -5.95
N LEU A 141 -5.94 1.14 -4.67
CA LEU A 141 -5.87 0.00 -3.74
C LEU A 141 -7.11 -0.09 -2.83
N SER A 142 -8.13 0.71 -3.10
CA SER A 142 -9.27 0.86 -2.20
C SER A 142 -9.99 -0.47 -1.99
N ASN A 143 -10.14 -0.87 -0.72
CA ASN A 143 -10.80 -2.12 -0.30
C ASN A 143 -10.11 -3.41 -0.76
N LEU A 144 -8.84 -3.34 -1.20
CA LEU A 144 -8.09 -4.53 -1.58
C LEU A 144 -7.88 -5.42 -0.34
N GLU A 145 -8.24 -6.70 -0.47
CA GLU A 145 -7.96 -7.73 0.52
C GLU A 145 -6.82 -8.63 0.03
N LEU A 146 -5.79 -8.76 0.85
CA LEU A 146 -4.62 -9.60 0.60
C LEU A 146 -4.59 -10.75 1.62
N TYR A 147 -4.04 -11.89 1.19
CA TYR A 147 -3.78 -13.03 2.05
C TYR A 147 -2.51 -13.77 1.60
N PRO A 148 -1.84 -14.51 2.49
CA PRO A 148 -0.68 -15.34 2.14
C PRO A 148 -0.99 -16.34 1.02
N ILE A 149 -0.04 -16.54 0.11
CA ILE A 149 -0.07 -17.64 -0.85
C ILE A 149 0.03 -18.98 -0.11
N SER A 150 1.01 -19.08 0.78
CA SER A 150 1.25 -20.20 1.70
C SER A 150 2.06 -19.71 2.90
N ALA A 151 2.17 -20.54 3.94
CA ALA A 151 3.03 -20.22 5.08
C ALA A 151 4.51 -20.10 4.68
N GLU A 152 4.96 -20.90 3.70
CA GLU A 152 6.38 -20.96 3.29
C GLU A 152 6.77 -19.78 2.40
N ALA A 153 5.85 -19.28 1.58
CA ALA A 153 6.09 -18.13 0.71
C ALA A 153 5.98 -16.80 1.47
N PHE A 154 5.25 -16.79 2.59
CA PHE A 154 4.96 -15.57 3.34
C PHE A 154 6.14 -15.13 4.20
N SER A 155 6.47 -13.84 4.12
CA SER A 155 7.48 -13.22 4.97
C SER A 155 6.97 -11.87 5.46
N ILE A 156 7.27 -11.54 6.71
CA ILE A 156 7.01 -10.20 7.26
C ILE A 156 8.19 -9.71 8.10
N SER A 157 8.58 -8.46 7.90
CA SER A 157 9.46 -7.71 8.81
C SER A 157 8.78 -6.42 9.27
N VAL A 158 8.97 -6.07 10.54
CA VAL A 158 8.50 -4.81 11.12
C VAL A 158 9.67 -4.13 11.81
N GLU A 159 10.12 -3.02 11.25
CA GLU A 159 11.33 -2.32 11.65
C GLU A 159 11.02 -0.89 12.11
N PRO A 160 11.40 -0.49 13.33
CA PRO A 160 11.28 0.90 13.76
C PRO A 160 12.25 1.79 12.98
N THR A 161 11.84 3.03 12.73
CA THR A 161 12.70 4.05 12.13
C THR A 161 12.63 5.35 12.91
N GLU A 162 13.62 6.22 12.70
CA GLU A 162 13.64 7.59 13.24
C GLU A 162 13.15 8.62 12.20
N LEU A 163 12.54 8.18 11.10
CA LEU A 163 12.12 9.04 9.98
C LEU A 163 11.09 10.12 10.36
N MET A 164 10.31 9.89 11.41
CA MET A 164 9.35 10.86 11.97
C MET A 164 9.65 11.18 13.44
N GLY A 165 10.85 10.82 13.92
CA GLY A 165 11.19 10.85 15.34
C GLY A 165 10.26 10.01 16.22
N VAL A 166 10.14 10.42 17.48
CA VAL A 166 9.26 9.81 18.48
C VAL A 166 8.15 10.80 18.83
N SER A 167 6.91 10.40 18.60
CA SER A 167 5.74 11.17 19.02
C SER A 167 5.65 11.27 20.55
N LYS A 168 4.88 12.25 21.05
CA LYS A 168 4.75 12.51 22.50
C LYS A 168 4.20 11.32 23.29
N ASP A 169 3.44 10.44 22.65
CA ASP A 169 2.85 9.23 23.24
C ASP A 169 3.65 7.95 22.93
N GLY A 170 4.85 8.09 22.38
CA GLY A 170 5.83 7.02 22.21
C GLY A 170 5.70 6.21 20.92
N MET A 171 4.90 6.64 19.95
CA MET A 171 4.84 6.01 18.62
C MET A 171 6.05 6.41 17.78
N ARG A 172 6.55 5.45 16.98
CA ARG A 172 7.57 5.65 15.94
C ARG A 172 7.03 5.19 14.60
N TYR A 173 7.57 5.76 13.52
CA TYR A 173 7.28 5.30 12.19
C TYR A 173 7.98 3.96 11.94
N HIS A 174 7.20 2.91 11.73
CA HIS A 174 7.68 1.57 11.44
C HIS A 174 7.47 1.24 9.97
N ILE A 175 8.45 0.56 9.38
CA ILE A 175 8.35 -0.03 8.04
C ILE A 175 7.89 -1.47 8.22
N ILE A 176 6.75 -1.81 7.61
CA ILE A 176 6.17 -3.15 7.60
C ILE A 176 6.33 -3.70 6.18
N SER A 177 7.28 -4.62 5.98
CA SER A 177 7.52 -5.26 4.69
C SER A 177 6.87 -6.63 4.67
N ILE A 178 6.03 -6.91 3.67
CA ILE A 178 5.28 -8.15 3.55
C ILE A 178 5.44 -8.72 2.15
N ASP A 179 5.89 -9.97 2.05
CA ASP A 179 6.09 -10.70 0.80
C ASP A 179 5.23 -11.97 0.77
N GLY A 180 5.04 -12.54 -0.44
CA GLY A 180 4.33 -13.81 -0.61
C GLY A 180 2.81 -13.70 -0.43
N LEU A 181 2.24 -12.54 -0.77
CA LEU A 181 0.80 -12.31 -0.74
C LEU A 181 0.15 -12.60 -2.07
N THR A 182 -1.16 -12.78 -2.03
CA THR A 182 -2.03 -12.79 -3.20
C THR A 182 -3.39 -12.16 -2.87
N THR A 183 -4.29 -12.12 -3.85
CA THR A 183 -5.66 -11.62 -3.71
C THR A 183 -6.58 -12.38 -4.66
N SER A 184 -7.87 -12.43 -4.31
CA SER A 184 -8.90 -12.93 -5.22
C SER A 184 -9.39 -11.86 -6.21
N GLN A 185 -8.99 -10.60 -6.03
CA GLN A 185 -9.35 -9.52 -6.93
C GLN A 185 -8.56 -9.64 -8.25
N GLY A 186 -9.26 -9.87 -9.36
CA GLY A 186 -8.62 -10.14 -10.65
C GLY A 186 -8.08 -8.92 -11.39
N SER A 187 -8.41 -7.69 -10.95
CA SER A 187 -7.93 -6.46 -11.59
C SER A 187 -7.89 -5.25 -10.67
N LEU A 188 -7.04 -4.27 -11.00
CA LEU A 188 -6.92 -3.00 -10.28
C LEU A 188 -6.95 -1.80 -11.25
N PRO A 189 -7.68 -0.71 -10.91
CA PRO A 189 -7.61 0.54 -11.66
C PRO A 189 -6.21 1.16 -11.55
N VAL A 190 -5.70 1.66 -12.68
CA VAL A 190 -4.39 2.32 -12.79
C VAL A 190 -4.49 3.56 -13.68
N CYS A 191 -3.51 4.46 -13.58
CA CYS A 191 -3.34 5.57 -14.53
C CYS A 191 -1.86 5.72 -14.87
N CYS A 192 -1.55 5.78 -16.17
CA CYS A 192 -0.18 5.80 -16.69
C CYS A 192 0.39 7.23 -16.76
N ALA A 193 0.86 7.68 -17.93
CA ALA A 193 1.60 8.92 -18.09
C ALA A 193 0.76 10.20 -17.90
N ALA A 194 -0.38 10.31 -18.59
CA ALA A 194 -1.32 11.43 -18.45
C ALA A 194 -2.47 11.09 -17.48
N SER A 195 -3.16 12.10 -16.95
CA SER A 195 -4.37 11.91 -16.11
C SER A 195 -5.54 11.30 -16.89
N THR A 196 -5.51 11.41 -18.21
CA THR A 196 -6.44 10.75 -19.15
C THR A 196 -6.06 9.31 -19.47
N ASP A 197 -4.84 8.87 -19.14
CA ASP A 197 -4.34 7.51 -19.40
C ASP A 197 -4.80 6.49 -18.37
N LYS A 198 -6.12 6.45 -18.13
CA LYS A 198 -6.73 5.48 -17.24
C LYS A 198 -6.68 4.08 -17.86
N GLY A 199 -6.67 3.07 -17.01
CA GLY A 199 -6.66 1.68 -17.42
C GLY A 199 -7.06 0.75 -16.28
N VAL A 200 -7.18 -0.53 -16.62
CA VAL A 200 -7.43 -1.60 -15.67
C VAL A 200 -6.32 -2.63 -15.88
N ALA A 201 -5.48 -2.81 -14.86
CA ALA A 201 -4.46 -3.85 -14.86
C ALA A 201 -5.11 -5.17 -14.48
N LYS A 202 -5.09 -6.15 -15.38
CA LYS A 202 -5.50 -7.53 -15.06
C LYS A 202 -4.36 -8.23 -14.31
N ILE A 203 -4.62 -8.66 -13.08
CA ILE A 203 -3.61 -9.25 -12.19
C ILE A 203 -3.87 -10.72 -11.88
N GLY A 204 -5.09 -11.21 -12.10
CA GLY A 204 -5.46 -12.59 -11.85
C GLY A 204 -6.68 -13.03 -12.64
N TYR A 205 -7.22 -14.18 -12.23
CA TYR A 205 -8.44 -14.74 -12.76
C TYR A 205 -9.65 -13.87 -12.39
N ILE A 206 -10.56 -13.73 -13.33
CA ILE A 206 -11.86 -13.10 -13.14
C ILE A 206 -12.87 -14.18 -13.51
N ALA A 207 -13.62 -14.67 -12.53
CA ALA A 207 -14.69 -15.63 -12.79
C ALA A 207 -15.73 -14.97 -13.71
N THR A 208 -15.95 -15.55 -14.89
CA THR A 208 -17.06 -15.17 -15.76
C THR A 208 -18.33 -15.75 -15.18
N SER A 209 -19.17 -14.90 -14.58
CA SER A 209 -20.54 -15.23 -14.18
C SER A 209 -21.44 -15.38 -15.39
#